data_AF-A0A8H5N5R2-F1
#
_entry.id   AF-A0A8H5N5R2-F1
#
_cell.length_a   1.000
_cell.length_b   1.000
_cell.length_c   1.000
_cell.angle_alpha   90.00
_cell.angle_beta   90.00
_cell.angle_gamma   90.00
#
_symmetry.space_group_name_H-M   'P 1'
#
loop_
_entity.id
_entity.type
_entity.pdbx_description
1 polymer ?
#
loop_
_entity_poly.entity_id
_entity_poly.type
_entity_poly.pdbx_seq_one_letter_code
_entity_poly.pdbx_strand_id
1 'polypeptide(L)'
;MFVARQRVAGVARQLQRTARTYASDAHAHHKAPEVNESFSTGSLLAVGGFFGSVLVYQFVPQEGERSSILSLIDKYTSRGKDWEDINALHTKAMEQAGYDRNLFENGGNKHRFVDVAYPEAMTSYAPRNNVAGHLANMDYVVEHYRQKHIQEEERKAAKLAQKEE
;
A
#
# COMPACT_ATOMS: atom_id res chain seq x y z
N MET A 1 -19.08 46.33 35.11
CA MET A 1 -18.15 46.90 36.11
C MET A 1 -16.92 47.43 35.39
N PHE A 2 -16.59 48.70 35.64
CA PHE A 2 -15.83 49.61 34.77
C PHE A 2 -14.39 49.82 35.26
N VAL A 3 -13.41 49.03 34.79
CA VAL A 3 -11.98 49.28 35.15
C VAL A 3 -11.06 49.38 33.93
N ALA A 4 -11.48 48.95 32.74
CA ALA A 4 -10.63 49.00 31.54
C ALA A 4 -10.57 50.36 30.82
N ARG A 5 -11.38 51.36 31.21
CA ARG A 5 -11.49 52.64 30.47
C ARG A 5 -10.50 53.73 30.89
N GLN A 6 -9.81 53.57 32.03
CA GLN A 6 -8.96 54.66 32.58
C GLN A 6 -7.51 54.68 32.09
N ARG A 7 -6.99 53.62 31.45
CA ARG A 7 -5.55 53.54 31.11
C ARG A 7 -5.17 54.02 29.71
N VAL A 8 -6.14 54.32 28.84
CA VAL A 8 -5.86 54.78 27.47
C VAL A 8 -5.55 56.28 27.41
N ALA A 9 -6.02 57.07 28.38
CA ALA A 9 -5.84 58.53 28.40
C ALA A 9 -4.40 58.99 28.74
N GLY A 10 -3.57 58.13 29.34
CA GLY A 10 -2.18 58.45 29.71
C GLY A 10 -1.19 58.38 28.56
N VAL A 11 -1.36 57.41 27.65
CA VAL A 11 -0.42 57.15 26.55
C VAL A 11 -0.53 58.20 25.44
N ALA A 12 -1.71 58.79 25.24
CA ALA A 12 -1.92 59.86 24.27
C ALA A 12 -1.12 61.14 24.58
N ARG A 13 -0.64 61.33 25.83
CA ARG A 13 0.13 62.52 26.24
C ARG A 13 1.65 62.37 26.03
N GLN A 14 2.14 61.20 25.62
CA GLN A 14 3.57 60.92 25.39
C GLN A 14 3.96 60.83 23.92
N LEU A 15 3.04 61.06 22.99
CA LEU A 15 3.40 61.21 21.57
C LEU A 15 4.15 62.53 21.37
N GLN A 16 5.37 62.45 20.83
CA GLN A 16 6.16 63.62 20.45
C GLN A 16 5.33 64.49 19.51
N ARG A 17 5.01 65.72 19.94
CA ARG A 17 4.51 66.75 19.04
C ARG A 17 5.66 67.11 18.09
N THR A 18 5.66 66.54 16.90
CA THR A 18 6.44 67.07 15.77
C THR A 18 5.93 68.48 15.51
N ALA A 19 6.68 69.49 15.98
CA ALA A 19 6.47 70.86 15.61
C ALA A 19 6.65 70.96 14.10
N ARG A 20 5.57 71.22 13.37
CA ARG A 20 5.64 71.57 11.96
C ARG A 20 6.20 72.98 11.88
N THR A 21 7.50 73.10 11.69
CA THR A 21 8.12 74.34 11.20
C THR A 21 7.76 74.46 9.73
N TYR A 22 6.65 75.16 9.44
CA TYR A 22 6.51 75.85 8.16
C TYR A 22 7.50 77.03 8.19
N ALA A 23 8.76 76.75 7.89
CA ALA A 23 9.71 77.77 7.54
C ALA A 23 9.51 78.06 6.05
N SER A 24 9.03 79.27 5.77
CA SER A 24 9.04 79.87 4.44
C SER A 24 10.49 80.00 3.97
N ASP A 25 10.92 79.12 3.07
CA ASP A 25 12.12 79.34 2.29
C ASP A 25 11.71 79.59 0.84
N ALA A 26 11.76 80.86 0.46
CA ALA A 26 11.56 81.30 -0.90
C ALA A 26 12.88 81.14 -1.65
N HIS A 27 12.79 80.57 -2.86
CA HIS A 27 13.82 80.46 -3.90
C HIS A 27 14.74 79.23 -3.89
N ALA A 28 14.31 78.14 -4.54
CA ALA A 28 15.14 77.36 -5.48
C ALA A 28 14.31 76.29 -6.22
N HIS A 29 14.56 76.13 -7.51
CA HIS A 29 13.89 75.22 -8.44
C HIS A 29 14.22 73.73 -8.17
N HIS A 30 13.61 73.11 -7.17
CA HIS A 30 13.65 71.66 -7.00
C HIS A 30 12.24 71.11 -6.85
N LYS A 31 11.88 70.16 -7.73
CA LYS A 31 10.64 69.39 -7.67
C LYS A 31 10.52 68.83 -6.25
N ALA A 32 9.43 69.13 -5.54
CA ALA A 32 9.19 68.58 -4.21
C ALA A 32 9.35 67.06 -4.28
N PRO A 33 10.14 66.43 -3.39
CA PRO A 33 10.22 64.97 -3.37
C PRO A 33 8.81 64.44 -3.14
N GLU A 34 8.36 63.51 -3.99
CA GLU A 34 7.13 62.76 -3.74
C GLU A 34 7.37 61.94 -2.47
N VAL A 35 6.99 62.50 -1.32
CA VAL A 35 7.07 61.81 -0.04
C VAL A 35 5.96 60.76 -0.02
N ASN A 36 6.29 59.57 -0.52
CA ASN A 36 5.47 58.39 -0.36
C ASN A 36 5.64 57.90 1.08
N GLU A 37 4.88 58.49 2.01
CA GLU A 37 4.80 57.98 3.38
C GLU A 37 4.17 56.58 3.34
N SER A 38 5.00 55.55 3.25
CA SER A 38 4.53 54.18 3.28
C SER A 38 3.90 53.88 4.64
N PHE A 39 2.80 53.14 4.62
CA PHE A 39 2.14 52.68 5.85
C PHE A 39 3.18 52.01 6.75
N SER A 40 3.37 52.58 7.94
CA SER A 40 4.33 52.05 8.91
C SER A 40 3.96 50.62 9.31
N THR A 41 4.93 49.81 9.68
CA THR A 41 4.70 48.42 10.13
C THR A 41 3.66 48.35 11.26
N GLY A 42 3.65 49.34 12.15
CA GLY A 42 2.64 49.44 13.22
C GLY A 42 1.22 49.69 12.69
N SER A 43 1.07 50.49 11.62
CA SER A 43 -0.23 50.72 10.99
C SER A 43 -0.77 49.47 10.29
N LEU A 44 0.09 48.68 9.63
CA LEU A 44 -0.28 47.40 9.02
C LEU A 44 -0.70 46.37 10.08
N LEU A 45 0.01 46.31 11.20
CA LEU A 45 -0.36 45.45 12.33
C LEU A 45 -1.68 45.87 12.98
N ALA A 46 -1.92 47.18 13.11
CA ALA A 46 -3.18 47.69 13.66
C ALA A 46 -4.37 47.36 12.76
N VAL A 47 -4.22 47.59 11.44
CA VAL A 47 -5.27 47.29 10.45
C VAL A 47 -5.50 45.78 10.36
N GLY A 48 -4.43 44.98 10.27
CA GLY A 48 -4.51 43.52 10.25
C GLY A 48 -5.12 42.94 11.53
N GLY A 49 -4.73 43.46 12.70
CA GLY A 49 -5.31 43.06 13.98
C GLY A 49 -6.78 43.43 14.10
N PHE A 50 -7.18 44.61 13.62
CA PHE A 50 -8.58 45.03 13.60
C PHE A 50 -9.42 44.08 12.75
N PHE A 51 -9.07 43.90 11.47
CA PHE A 51 -9.81 43.00 10.58
C PHE A 51 -9.76 41.54 11.04
N GLY A 52 -8.61 41.09 11.54
CA GLY A 52 -8.46 39.75 12.13
C GLY A 52 -9.39 39.54 13.33
N SER A 53 -9.49 40.52 14.23
CA SER A 53 -10.38 40.43 15.39
C SER A 53 -11.86 40.44 15.00
N VAL A 54 -12.25 41.23 13.99
CA VAL A 54 -13.61 41.25 13.45
C VAL A 54 -13.97 39.91 12.82
N LEU A 55 -13.06 39.33 12.03
CA LEU A 55 -13.25 37.99 11.45
C LEU A 55 -13.39 36.92 12.53
N VAL A 56 -12.50 36.90 13.52
CA VAL A 56 -12.60 35.95 14.64
C VAL A 56 -13.94 36.10 15.36
N TYR A 57 -14.36 37.33 15.66
CA TYR A 57 -15.64 37.61 16.32
C TYR A 57 -16.84 37.09 15.52
N GLN A 58 -16.79 37.15 14.19
CA GLN A 58 -17.87 36.65 13.33
C GLN A 58 -18.02 35.12 13.37
N PHE A 59 -16.95 34.38 13.71
CA PHE A 59 -16.97 32.92 13.83
C PHE A 59 -17.08 32.43 15.28
N VAL A 60 -17.21 33.33 16.26
CA VAL A 60 -17.48 32.94 17.65
C VAL A 60 -18.93 32.42 17.74
N PRO A 61 -19.15 31.18 18.21
CA PRO A 61 -20.50 30.65 18.37
C PRO A 61 -21.25 31.36 19.51
N GLN A 62 -22.58 31.42 19.40
CA GLN A 62 -23.43 31.92 20.49
C GLN A 62 -23.49 30.89 21.63
N GLU A 63 -23.84 31.35 22.83
CA GLU A 63 -23.91 30.50 24.02
C GLU A 63 -24.87 29.32 23.79
N GLY A 64 -24.32 28.10 23.76
CA GLY A 64 -25.08 26.85 23.58
C GLY A 64 -24.97 26.21 22.19
N GLU A 65 -24.45 26.91 21.17
CA GLU A 65 -24.23 26.34 19.85
C GLU A 65 -22.81 25.77 19.70
N ARG A 66 -22.69 24.60 19.08
CA ARG A 66 -21.36 24.07 18.71
C ARG A 66 -20.83 24.86 17.53
N SER A 67 -19.59 25.36 17.63
CA SER A 67 -18.93 26.05 16.53
C SER A 67 -18.90 25.17 15.28
N SER A 68 -19.30 25.72 14.12
CA SER A 68 -19.25 25.03 12.82
C SER A 68 -17.84 24.51 12.51
N ILE A 69 -16.81 25.23 12.95
CA ILE A 69 -15.41 24.80 12.81
C ILE A 69 -15.14 23.55 13.65
N LEU A 70 -15.62 23.53 14.90
CA LEU A 70 -15.49 22.37 15.77
C LEU A 70 -16.25 21.16 15.20
N SER A 71 -17.44 21.38 14.62
CA SER A 71 -18.20 20.31 13.97
C SER A 71 -17.49 19.73 12.73
N LEU A 72 -16.76 20.58 11.99
CA LEU A 72 -15.91 20.16 10.88
C LEU A 72 -14.73 19.34 11.38
N ILE A 73 -14.07 19.80 12.45
CA ILE A 73 -12.96 19.07 13.08
C ILE A 73 -13.46 17.71 13.59
N ASP A 74 -14.59 17.68 14.30
CA ASP A 74 -15.20 16.45 14.83
C ASP A 74 -15.56 15.45 13.73
N LYS A 75 -15.92 15.93 12.53
CA LYS A 75 -16.23 15.07 11.38
C LYS A 75 -15.01 14.32 10.85
N TYR A 76 -13.82 14.91 10.95
CA TYR A 76 -12.56 14.32 10.49
C TYR A 76 -11.70 13.76 11.61
N THR A 77 -12.07 14.03 12.86
CA THR A 77 -11.40 13.47 14.03
C THR A 77 -11.97 12.09 14.30
N SER A 78 -11.18 11.06 14.01
CA SER A 78 -11.55 9.68 14.35
C SER A 78 -11.76 9.55 15.85
N ARG A 79 -12.89 8.98 16.25
CA ARG A 79 -13.20 8.69 17.65
C ARG A 79 -12.63 7.33 18.02
N GLY A 80 -12.37 7.10 19.31
CA GLY A 80 -11.93 5.77 19.79
C GLY A 80 -12.86 4.64 19.34
N LYS A 81 -14.16 4.91 19.28
CA LYS A 81 -15.17 3.97 18.78
C LYS A 81 -14.95 3.55 17.32
N ASP A 82 -14.52 4.47 16.46
CA ASP A 82 -14.28 4.16 15.04
C ASP A 82 -13.12 3.16 14.92
N TRP A 83 -12.07 3.34 15.74
CA TRP A 83 -10.95 2.40 15.80
C TRP A 83 -11.34 1.03 16.36
N GLU A 84 -12.21 0.99 17.38
CA GLU A 84 -12.77 -0.26 17.89
C GLU A 84 -13.58 -0.99 16.82
N ASP A 85 -14.44 -0.28 16.09
CA ASP A 85 -15.28 -0.85 15.03
C ASP A 85 -14.41 -1.35 13.84
N ILE A 86 -13.36 -0.59 13.47
CA ILE A 86 -12.37 -0.99 12.45
C ILE A 86 -11.62 -2.26 12.88
N ASN A 87 -11.13 -2.31 14.12
CA ASN A 87 -10.42 -3.48 14.64
C ASN A 87 -11.33 -4.71 14.71
N ALA A 88 -12.59 -4.53 15.09
CA ALA A 88 -13.59 -5.60 15.09
C ALA A 88 -13.84 -6.13 13.66
N LEU A 89 -13.92 -5.24 12.66
CA LEU A 89 -14.07 -5.61 11.25
C LEU A 89 -12.85 -6.38 10.74
N HIS A 90 -11.64 -5.92 11.04
CA HIS A 90 -10.41 -6.63 10.66
C HIS A 90 -10.33 -8.02 11.28
N THR A 91 -10.70 -8.15 12.56
CA THR A 91 -10.71 -9.44 13.26
C THR A 91 -11.68 -10.41 12.58
N LYS A 92 -12.91 -9.97 12.29
CA LYS A 92 -13.91 -10.77 11.56
C LYS A 92 -13.45 -11.18 10.16
N ALA A 93 -12.83 -10.25 9.43
CA ALA A 93 -12.30 -10.54 8.10
C ALA A 93 -11.21 -11.63 8.16
N MET A 94 -10.35 -11.57 9.18
CA MET A 94 -9.29 -12.56 9.37
C MET A 94 -9.83 -13.92 9.82
N GLU A 95 -10.85 -13.94 10.68
CA GLU A 95 -11.58 -15.15 11.06
C GLU A 95 -12.23 -15.83 9.84
N GLN A 96 -12.90 -15.05 9.00
CA GLN A 96 -13.53 -15.56 7.78
C GLN A 96 -12.49 -16.07 6.78
N ALA A 97 -11.38 -15.35 6.58
CA ALA A 97 -10.29 -15.83 5.74
C ALA A 97 -9.67 -17.15 6.27
N GLY A 98 -9.56 -17.30 7.60
CA GLY A 98 -9.12 -18.55 8.22
C GLY A 98 -10.11 -19.70 8.00
N TYR A 99 -11.41 -19.43 8.13
CA TYR A 99 -12.46 -20.39 7.84
C TYR A 99 -12.45 -20.83 6.36
N ASP A 100 -12.37 -19.88 5.43
CA ASP A 100 -12.35 -20.15 4.00
C ASP A 100 -11.11 -20.96 3.62
N ARG A 101 -9.94 -20.62 4.18
CA ARG A 101 -8.72 -21.41 4.00
C ARG A 101 -8.91 -22.85 4.46
N ASN A 102 -9.48 -23.04 5.65
CA ASN A 102 -9.77 -24.38 6.17
C ASN A 102 -10.75 -25.14 5.26
N LEU A 103 -11.79 -24.46 4.75
CA LEU A 103 -12.75 -25.03 3.80
C LEU A 103 -12.08 -25.46 2.50
N PHE A 104 -11.15 -24.68 1.95
CA PHE A 104 -10.46 -25.04 0.71
C PHE A 104 -9.38 -26.11 0.92
N GLU A 105 -8.62 -26.04 2.01
CA GLU A 105 -7.57 -27.02 2.31
C GLU A 105 -8.16 -28.39 2.68
N ASN A 106 -9.25 -28.42 3.47
CA ASN A 106 -9.82 -29.68 3.97
C ASN A 106 -11.09 -30.13 3.25
N GLY A 107 -11.86 -29.20 2.65
CA GLY A 107 -13.09 -29.55 1.91
C GLY A 107 -12.83 -30.17 0.54
N GLY A 108 -11.68 -29.90 -0.09
CA GLY A 108 -11.35 -30.35 -1.44
C GLY A 108 -10.73 -31.75 -1.57
N ASN A 109 -10.25 -32.36 -0.48
CA ASN A 109 -9.46 -33.60 -0.56
C ASN A 109 -10.27 -34.84 -0.99
N LYS A 110 -11.60 -34.75 -1.10
CA LYS A 110 -12.44 -35.83 -1.67
C LYS A 110 -12.42 -35.90 -3.21
N HIS A 111 -11.90 -34.88 -3.90
CA HIS A 111 -11.96 -34.78 -5.37
C HIS A 111 -10.59 -34.55 -6.04
N ARG A 112 -9.48 -35.00 -5.43
CA ARG A 112 -8.17 -35.09 -6.13
C ARG A 112 -8.10 -36.31 -7.06
N PHE A 113 -9.23 -36.75 -7.60
CA PHE A 113 -9.32 -37.80 -8.60
C PHE A 113 -9.73 -37.14 -9.91
N VAL A 114 -9.11 -37.57 -11.01
CA VAL A 114 -9.59 -37.21 -12.33
C VAL A 114 -10.78 -38.13 -12.61
N ASP A 115 -11.96 -37.55 -12.82
CA ASP A 115 -13.14 -38.31 -13.23
C ASP A 115 -12.88 -38.87 -14.64
N VAL A 116 -12.52 -40.15 -14.67
CA VAL A 116 -12.37 -40.91 -15.91
C VAL A 116 -13.69 -41.59 -16.23
N ALA A 117 -14.08 -41.60 -17.51
CA ALA A 117 -15.32 -42.23 -17.94
C ALA A 117 -15.37 -43.73 -17.62
N TYR A 118 -14.21 -44.37 -17.52
CA TYR A 118 -14.02 -45.75 -17.08
C TYR A 118 -12.62 -45.91 -16.46
N PRO A 119 -12.43 -46.82 -15.49
CA PRO A 119 -11.18 -46.95 -14.74
C PRO A 119 -10.00 -47.36 -15.61
N GLU A 120 -10.25 -48.09 -16.71
CA GLU A 120 -9.20 -48.54 -17.62
C GLU A 120 -8.59 -47.41 -18.45
N ALA A 121 -9.21 -46.24 -18.54
CA ALA A 121 -8.67 -45.12 -19.34
C ALA A 121 -7.26 -44.68 -18.90
N MET A 122 -6.90 -44.93 -17.64
CA MET A 122 -5.57 -44.62 -17.10
C MET A 122 -4.49 -45.63 -17.54
N THR A 123 -4.90 -46.84 -17.92
CA THR A 123 -4.03 -47.97 -18.23
C THR A 123 -4.09 -48.37 -19.70
N SER A 124 -5.19 -48.07 -20.39
CA SER A 124 -5.37 -48.30 -21.83
C SER A 124 -4.46 -47.36 -22.64
N TYR A 125 -3.75 -47.91 -23.63
CA TYR A 125 -2.90 -47.18 -24.59
C TYR A 125 -1.63 -46.51 -24.04
N ALA A 126 -1.27 -46.71 -22.77
CA ALA A 126 0.04 -46.29 -22.30
C ALA A 126 1.12 -47.12 -23.03
N PRO A 127 2.10 -46.49 -23.72
CA PRO A 127 3.09 -47.19 -24.55
C PRO A 127 4.01 -48.15 -23.76
N ARG A 128 3.92 -48.12 -22.43
CA ARG A 128 4.68 -48.96 -21.50
C ARG A 128 3.82 -49.94 -20.71
N ASN A 129 2.49 -49.90 -20.86
CA ASN A 129 1.59 -50.81 -20.16
C ASN A 129 1.20 -51.97 -21.08
N ASN A 130 2.14 -52.87 -21.30
CA ASN A 130 1.91 -54.07 -22.11
C ASN A 130 1.35 -55.19 -21.23
N VAL A 131 0.24 -55.79 -21.66
CA VAL A 131 -0.30 -57.00 -21.02
C VAL A 131 0.68 -58.15 -21.23
N ALA A 132 0.82 -59.02 -20.24
CA ALA A 132 1.61 -60.24 -20.35
C ALA A 132 1.16 -61.05 -21.59
N GLY A 133 2.10 -61.38 -22.47
CA GLY A 133 1.83 -62.07 -23.73
C GLY A 133 1.54 -61.19 -24.95
N HIS A 134 1.53 -59.86 -24.82
CA HIS A 134 1.35 -58.95 -25.97
C HIS A 134 2.62 -58.78 -26.82
N LEU A 135 3.80 -59.01 -26.24
CA LEU A 135 5.07 -58.92 -26.96
C LEU A 135 5.30 -60.17 -27.83
N ALA A 136 6.04 -59.99 -28.93
CA ALA A 136 6.42 -61.10 -29.80
C ALA A 136 7.20 -62.17 -29.02
N ASN A 137 6.95 -63.44 -29.34
CA ASN A 137 7.71 -64.53 -28.73
C ASN A 137 9.19 -64.46 -29.17
N MET A 138 10.10 -64.39 -28.20
CA MET A 138 11.55 -64.30 -28.41
C MET A 138 12.26 -65.66 -28.38
N ASP A 139 11.53 -66.77 -28.24
CA ASP A 139 12.08 -68.13 -28.16
C ASP A 139 12.98 -68.45 -29.36
N TYR A 140 12.56 -68.07 -30.57
CA TYR A 140 13.36 -68.26 -31.78
C TYR A 140 14.74 -67.55 -31.70
N VAL A 141 14.77 -66.34 -31.15
CA VAL A 141 16.01 -65.56 -30.98
C VAL A 141 16.90 -66.26 -29.95
N VAL A 142 16.32 -66.72 -28.85
CA VAL A 142 17.02 -67.49 -27.81
C VAL A 142 17.63 -68.76 -28.40
N GLU A 143 16.86 -69.53 -29.17
CA GLU A 143 17.32 -70.75 -29.84
C GLU A 143 18.46 -70.47 -30.82
N HIS A 144 18.33 -69.43 -31.65
CA HIS A 144 19.37 -69.04 -32.60
C HIS A 144 20.70 -68.69 -31.90
N TYR A 145 20.67 -67.90 -30.81
CA TYR A 145 21.89 -67.57 -30.07
C TYR A 145 22.44 -68.76 -29.28
N ARG A 146 21.56 -69.65 -28.80
CA ARG A 146 21.97 -70.92 -28.18
C ARG A 146 22.74 -71.80 -29.17
N GLN A 147 22.26 -71.92 -30.40
CA GLN A 147 22.96 -72.67 -31.45
C GLN A 147 24.31 -72.04 -31.80
N LYS A 148 24.36 -70.70 -31.94
CA LYS A 148 25.64 -69.99 -32.16
C LYS A 148 26.66 -70.25 -31.06
N HIS A 149 26.23 -70.24 -29.80
CA HIS A 149 27.11 -70.54 -28.67
C HIS A 149 27.70 -71.94 -28.78
N ILE A 150 26.87 -72.95 -29.08
CA ILE A 150 27.34 -74.34 -29.25
C ILE A 150 28.38 -74.43 -30.38
N GLN A 151 28.10 -73.82 -31.53
CA GLN A 151 29.04 -73.79 -32.66
C GLN A 151 30.37 -73.11 -32.32
N GLU A 152 30.34 -72.02 -31.53
CA GLU A 152 31.56 -71.35 -31.08
C GLU A 152 32.37 -72.21 -30.10
N GLU A 153 31.71 -72.91 -29.18
CA GLU A 153 32.37 -73.84 -28.26
C GLU A 153 33.01 -75.01 -29.01
N GLU A 154 32.31 -75.61 -29.99
CA GLU A 154 32.87 -76.64 -30.86
C GLU A 154 34.10 -76.13 -31.63
N ARG A 155 34.05 -74.90 -32.15
CA ARG A 155 35.20 -74.27 -32.83
C ARG A 155 36.37 -74.02 -31.88
N LYS A 156 36.10 -73.61 -30.64
CA LYS A 156 37.15 -73.41 -29.62
C LYS A 156 37.78 -74.75 -29.23
N ALA A 157 36.96 -75.78 -29.01
CA ALA A 157 37.43 -77.12 -28.70
C ALA A 157 38.29 -77.71 -29.83
N ALA A 158 37.86 -77.56 -31.09
CA ALA A 158 38.64 -78.00 -32.25
C ALA A 158 40.00 -77.29 -32.36
N LYS A 159 40.04 -75.97 -32.10
CA LYS A 159 41.30 -75.21 -32.07
C LYS A 159 42.21 -75.62 -30.92
N LEU A 160 41.64 -75.99 -29.77
CA LEU A 160 42.41 -76.47 -28.63
C LEU A 160 43.02 -77.84 -28.95
N ALA A 161 42.22 -78.77 -29.50
CA ALA A 161 42.70 -80.09 -29.92
C ALA A 161 43.84 -80.00 -30.96
N GLN A 162 43.70 -79.11 -31.97
CA GLN A 162 44.75 -78.86 -32.96
C GLN A 162 46.04 -78.25 -32.39
N LYS A 163 46.00 -77.69 -31.18
CA LYS A 163 47.17 -77.11 -30.50
C LYS A 163 47.86 -78.13 -29.58
N GLU A 164 47.15 -79.18 -29.20
CA GLU A 164 47.65 -80.26 -28.33
C GLU A 164 48.30 -81.41 -29.12
N GLU A 165 48.02 -81.54 -30.43
CA GLU A 165 48.81 -82.31 -31.41
C GLU A 165 50.08 -81.54 -31.86
#